data_AF-A0A0M5JEU0-F1
#
_entry.id   AF-A0A0M5JEU0-F1
#
_cell.length_a   1.000
_cell.length_b   1.000
_cell.length_c   1.000
_cell.angle_alpha   90.00
_cell.angle_beta   90.00
_cell.angle_gamma   90.00
#
_symmetry.space_group_name_H-M   'P 1'
#
loop_
_entity.id
_entity.type
_entity.pdbx_description
1 polymer ?
#
loop_
_entity_poly.entity_id
_entity_poly.type
_entity_poly.pdbx_seq_one_letter_code
_entity_poly.pdbx_strand_id
1 'polypeptide(L)'
;MATALWKEDIVQKNRFSRPGISLLSVMAIVVHWTANPGGSDEAHANYFDGEDGGGGRAASAHLFVDRDSASLIVPLNEVAYQANEKPSKVKRLLASVPTYRGGNANLNTIGVEMCVEKDGTIHKDTVARTVKVVAELCKRFKLDPSADIYRHYDITGKNCPAPWVARPDLFEQFKKDVKVASTPKPTIKAVYHVVKKGETVSGIALKYKTTIQRIKVLNKLKNIDLIYPGQKLRVK
;
A
#
# COMPACT_ATOMS: atom_id res chain seq x y z
N MET A 1 0.27 -19.04 -3.49
CA MET A 1 1.00 -17.83 -3.94
C MET A 1 0.28 -16.62 -3.40
N ALA A 2 0.97 -15.59 -2.90
CA ALA A 2 0.29 -14.36 -2.52
C ALA A 2 -0.28 -13.73 -3.80
N THR A 3 -1.56 -13.40 -3.81
CA THR A 3 -2.19 -12.69 -4.93
C THR A 3 -1.51 -11.34 -5.08
N ALA A 4 -1.12 -10.96 -6.31
CA ALA A 4 -0.56 -9.66 -6.60
C ALA A 4 -1.52 -8.55 -6.14
N LEU A 5 -0.98 -7.48 -5.53
CA LEU A 5 -1.80 -6.38 -5.01
C LEU A 5 -2.35 -5.45 -6.10
N TRP A 6 -1.78 -5.51 -7.30
CA TRP A 6 -2.16 -4.75 -8.49
C TRP A 6 -1.89 -5.56 -9.75
N LYS A 7 -2.57 -5.21 -10.84
CA LYS A 7 -2.31 -5.63 -12.21
C LYS A 7 -1.22 -4.74 -12.83
N GLU A 8 -0.44 -5.26 -13.76
CA GLU A 8 0.52 -4.46 -14.54
C GLU A 8 -0.12 -4.06 -15.88
N ASP A 9 -0.77 -2.90 -15.89
CA ASP A 9 -1.45 -2.32 -17.05
C ASP A 9 -0.58 -1.18 -17.62
N ILE A 10 0.68 -1.53 -17.91
CA ILE A 10 1.72 -0.56 -18.24
C ILE A 10 1.43 0.14 -19.57
N VAL A 11 1.21 1.45 -19.52
CA VAL A 11 0.88 2.26 -20.71
C VAL A 11 2.08 2.42 -21.64
N GLN A 12 1.84 2.64 -22.92
CA GLN A 12 2.90 2.90 -23.88
C GLN A 12 3.70 4.18 -23.54
N LYS A 13 4.98 4.20 -23.90
CA LYS A 13 5.80 5.40 -23.71
C LYS A 13 5.30 6.52 -24.63
N ASN A 14 5.10 7.69 -24.06
CA ASN A 14 4.73 8.90 -24.76
C ASN A 14 5.18 10.12 -23.93
N ARG A 15 5.24 11.32 -24.53
CA ARG A 15 5.77 12.50 -23.84
C ARG A 15 4.84 13.08 -22.76
N PHE A 16 3.60 12.59 -22.65
CA PHE A 16 2.52 13.19 -21.88
C PHE A 16 2.20 12.43 -20.59
N SER A 17 2.07 11.10 -20.64
CA SER A 17 1.73 10.27 -19.48
C SER A 17 2.89 9.37 -19.03
N ARG A 18 3.71 8.86 -19.95
CA ARG A 18 4.86 7.99 -19.62
C ARG A 18 6.13 8.39 -20.37
N PRO A 19 6.91 9.35 -19.86
CA PRO A 19 8.06 9.90 -20.57
C PRO A 19 9.27 8.95 -20.65
N GLY A 20 9.26 7.82 -19.93
CA GLY A 20 10.38 6.88 -19.88
C GLY A 20 11.62 7.42 -19.16
N ILE A 21 11.49 8.51 -18.41
CA ILE A 21 12.56 9.07 -17.57
C ILE A 21 12.65 8.23 -16.30
N SER A 22 13.85 7.79 -15.92
CA SER A 22 14.06 7.05 -14.68
C SER A 22 13.87 7.94 -13.44
N LEU A 23 13.27 7.38 -12.39
CA LEU A 23 13.32 7.98 -11.06
C LEU A 23 14.77 8.05 -10.57
N LEU A 24 15.13 9.14 -9.89
CA LEU A 24 16.45 9.26 -9.26
C LEU A 24 16.55 8.34 -8.04
N SER A 25 15.46 8.26 -7.28
CA SER A 25 15.27 7.34 -6.16
C SER A 25 13.78 7.28 -5.82
N VAL A 26 13.37 6.38 -4.93
CA VAL A 26 12.02 6.43 -4.33
C VAL A 26 12.18 6.87 -2.89
N MET A 27 11.86 8.14 -2.61
CA MET A 27 11.99 8.77 -1.29
C MET A 27 10.67 8.93 -0.56
N ALA A 28 9.55 8.92 -1.29
CA ALA A 28 8.22 9.07 -0.71
C ALA A 28 7.11 8.58 -1.65
N ILE A 29 5.91 8.47 -1.10
CA ILE A 29 4.67 8.20 -1.82
C ILE A 29 3.77 9.43 -1.72
N VAL A 30 3.20 9.86 -2.85
CA VAL A 30 2.22 10.94 -2.91
C VAL A 30 0.86 10.33 -3.23
N VAL A 31 -0.08 10.48 -2.31
CA VAL A 31 -1.45 9.97 -2.44
C VAL A 31 -2.36 11.06 -2.99
N HIS A 32 -3.25 10.67 -3.88
CA HIS A 32 -4.17 11.51 -4.63
C HIS A 32 -5.59 10.93 -4.60
N TRP A 33 -6.51 11.66 -5.22
CA TRP A 33 -7.81 11.13 -5.64
C TRP A 33 -8.04 11.53 -7.10
N THR A 34 -8.79 10.73 -7.84
CA THR A 34 -8.89 10.98 -9.27
C THR A 34 -9.70 12.24 -9.59
N ALA A 35 -10.58 12.67 -8.68
CA ALA A 35 -11.59 13.71 -8.91
C ALA A 35 -12.40 13.47 -10.21
N ASN A 36 -12.51 12.19 -10.60
CA ASN A 36 -13.16 11.73 -11.81
C ASN A 36 -14.27 10.72 -11.43
N PRO A 37 -15.48 11.21 -11.11
CA PRO A 37 -16.57 10.39 -10.61
C PRO A 37 -16.85 9.15 -11.47
N GLY A 38 -16.74 7.97 -10.87
CA GLY A 38 -17.06 6.70 -11.51
C GLY A 38 -15.97 6.13 -12.44
N GLY A 39 -14.80 6.76 -12.53
CA GLY A 39 -13.67 6.20 -13.26
C GLY A 39 -12.98 5.08 -12.46
N SER A 40 -12.92 3.87 -13.01
CA SER A 40 -12.20 2.72 -12.43
C SER A 40 -10.69 2.83 -12.61
N ASP A 41 -9.91 1.97 -11.94
CA ASP A 41 -8.47 1.85 -12.17
C ASP A 41 -8.12 1.58 -13.66
N GLU A 42 -8.82 0.63 -14.28
CA GLU A 42 -8.69 0.26 -15.69
C GLU A 42 -9.05 1.41 -16.64
N ALA A 43 -10.11 2.17 -16.33
CA ALA A 43 -10.52 3.30 -17.16
C ALA A 43 -9.43 4.39 -17.19
N HIS A 44 -8.76 4.64 -16.06
CA HIS A 44 -7.64 5.57 -16.02
C HIS A 44 -6.41 5.01 -16.73
N ALA A 45 -6.11 3.71 -16.60
CA ALA A 45 -5.04 3.07 -17.36
C ALA A 45 -5.25 3.26 -18.87
N ASN A 46 -6.43 2.91 -19.37
CA ASN A 46 -6.80 3.06 -20.78
C ASN A 46 -6.76 4.53 -21.25
N TYR A 47 -7.19 5.47 -20.41
CA TYR A 47 -7.15 6.91 -20.74
C TYR A 47 -5.72 7.40 -20.98
N PHE A 48 -4.75 6.93 -20.21
CA PHE A 48 -3.34 7.31 -20.36
C PHE A 48 -2.60 6.49 -21.42
N ASP A 49 -3.22 5.44 -21.97
CA ASP A 49 -2.64 4.55 -22.98
C ASP A 49 -2.94 5.04 -24.41
N GLY A 50 -2.13 5.99 -24.88
CA GLY A 50 -2.33 6.66 -26.16
C GLY A 50 -1.11 7.50 -26.55
N GLU A 51 -1.00 7.83 -27.84
CA GLU A 51 0.08 8.73 -28.32
C GLU A 51 0.00 10.12 -27.69
N ASP A 52 -1.23 10.58 -27.40
CA ASP A 52 -1.50 11.84 -26.71
C ASP A 52 -1.52 11.72 -25.18
N GLY A 53 -1.37 10.50 -24.63
CA GLY A 53 -1.38 10.23 -23.19
C GLY A 53 -2.60 10.79 -22.46
N GLY A 54 -3.78 10.76 -23.08
CA GLY A 54 -5.01 11.29 -22.49
C GLY A 54 -5.13 12.80 -22.71
N GLY A 55 -5.24 13.22 -23.97
CA GLY A 55 -5.54 14.61 -24.33
C GLY A 55 -4.35 15.57 -24.35
N GLY A 56 -3.12 15.07 -24.49
CA GLY A 56 -1.91 15.88 -24.70
C GLY A 56 -1.42 16.64 -23.48
N ARG A 57 -1.92 16.31 -22.28
CA ARG A 57 -1.54 16.95 -21.02
C ARG A 57 -0.43 16.16 -20.33
N ALA A 58 0.58 16.85 -19.81
CA ALA A 58 1.60 16.24 -18.95
C ALA A 58 0.99 15.83 -17.60
N ALA A 59 0.45 14.61 -17.51
CA ALA A 59 -0.21 14.07 -16.32
C ALA A 59 -0.16 12.54 -16.33
N SER A 60 0.08 11.95 -15.16
CA SER A 60 -0.08 10.52 -14.90
C SER A 60 0.12 10.22 -13.41
N ALA A 61 -0.19 9.01 -12.98
CA ALA A 61 0.24 8.46 -11.69
C ALA A 61 0.89 7.08 -11.94
N HIS A 62 1.50 6.50 -10.91
CA HIS A 62 2.03 5.15 -11.06
C HIS A 62 0.92 4.12 -10.90
N LEU A 63 0.09 4.29 -9.87
CA LEU A 63 -0.97 3.35 -9.52
C LEU A 63 -2.32 4.05 -9.44
N PHE A 64 -3.36 3.41 -9.99
CA PHE A 64 -4.75 3.73 -9.74
C PHE A 64 -5.36 2.60 -8.91
N VAL A 65 -6.14 2.96 -7.89
CA VAL A 65 -6.72 2.03 -6.93
C VAL A 65 -8.20 2.32 -6.81
N ASP A 66 -9.05 1.33 -7.10
CA ASP A 66 -10.47 1.38 -6.79
C ASP A 66 -10.84 0.32 -5.75
N ARG A 67 -12.15 0.11 -5.55
CA ARG A 67 -12.65 -0.82 -4.54
C ARG A 67 -12.34 -2.28 -4.90
N ASP A 68 -12.26 -2.61 -6.18
CA ASP A 68 -12.22 -3.98 -6.69
C ASP A 68 -10.80 -4.40 -7.11
N SER A 69 -10.01 -3.49 -7.69
CA SER A 69 -8.63 -3.73 -8.11
C SER A 69 -7.70 -2.51 -7.99
N ALA A 70 -6.45 -2.73 -8.40
CA ALA A 70 -5.48 -1.67 -8.61
C ALA A 70 -4.69 -1.96 -9.89
N SER A 71 -4.30 -0.92 -10.61
CA SER A 71 -3.54 -0.99 -11.87
C SER A 71 -2.27 -0.15 -11.76
N LEU A 72 -1.11 -0.79 -11.98
CA LEU A 72 0.18 -0.14 -12.15
C LEU A 72 0.32 0.24 -13.62
N ILE A 73 0.37 1.55 -13.91
CA ILE A 73 0.37 2.07 -15.29
C ILE A 73 1.72 2.66 -15.70
N VAL A 74 2.50 3.20 -14.76
CA VAL A 74 3.89 3.63 -14.97
C VAL A 74 4.80 2.77 -14.10
N PRO A 75 5.86 2.13 -14.65
CA PRO A 75 6.76 1.31 -13.86
C PRO A 75 7.33 2.05 -12.65
N LEU A 76 7.51 1.35 -11.54
CA LEU A 76 7.97 1.95 -10.26
C LEU A 76 9.43 2.43 -10.26
N ASN A 77 10.11 2.37 -11.41
CA ASN A 77 11.44 2.93 -11.65
C ASN A 77 11.41 4.09 -12.69
N GLU A 78 10.23 4.48 -13.17
CA GLU A 78 10.03 5.57 -14.13
C GLU A 78 9.21 6.71 -13.51
N VAL A 79 9.38 7.92 -14.00
CA VAL A 79 8.69 9.13 -13.56
C VAL A 79 7.24 9.13 -14.06
N ALA A 80 6.30 9.42 -13.16
CA ALA A 80 4.93 9.84 -13.50
C ALA A 80 4.72 11.35 -13.23
N TYR A 81 3.89 12.03 -14.02
CA TYR A 81 3.63 13.46 -13.87
C TYR A 81 2.46 13.74 -12.92
N GLN A 82 2.73 13.71 -11.61
CA GLN A 82 1.68 13.71 -10.58
C GLN A 82 1.67 14.92 -9.63
N ALA A 83 2.82 15.52 -9.32
CA ALA A 83 2.92 16.63 -8.35
C ALA A 83 4.02 17.66 -8.68
N ASN A 84 3.84 18.44 -9.76
CA ASN A 84 4.80 19.48 -10.16
C ASN A 84 4.19 20.76 -10.75
N GLU A 85 2.92 21.04 -10.53
CA GLU A 85 2.31 22.30 -10.97
C GLU A 85 2.90 23.52 -10.23
N LYS A 86 3.57 23.29 -9.09
CA LYS A 86 4.37 24.26 -8.34
C LYS A 86 5.61 23.53 -7.77
N PRO A 87 6.70 24.25 -7.47
CA PRO A 87 7.85 23.65 -6.78
C PRO A 87 7.45 22.96 -5.48
N SER A 88 8.08 21.82 -5.19
CA SER A 88 7.80 21.06 -3.96
C SER A 88 8.07 21.90 -2.71
N LYS A 89 7.07 22.00 -1.82
CA LYS A 89 7.18 22.56 -0.48
C LYS A 89 8.01 21.66 0.46
N VAL A 90 8.14 20.38 0.11
CA VAL A 90 8.94 19.41 0.86
C VAL A 90 10.38 19.43 0.32
N LYS A 91 11.27 20.16 1.02
CA LYS A 91 12.64 20.44 0.55
C LYS A 91 13.42 19.19 0.14
N ARG A 92 13.32 18.07 0.88
CA ARG A 92 14.04 16.83 0.55
C ARG A 92 13.58 16.18 -0.76
N LEU A 93 12.40 16.54 -1.26
CA LEU A 93 11.83 16.04 -2.50
C LEU A 93 12.11 16.98 -3.68
N LEU A 94 12.76 18.13 -3.47
CA LEU A 94 13.18 19.00 -4.56
C LEU A 94 14.36 18.36 -5.30
N ALA A 95 14.12 17.85 -6.51
CA ALA A 95 15.17 17.36 -7.39
C ALA A 95 15.05 17.95 -8.80
N SER A 96 16.14 17.96 -9.53
CA SER A 96 16.18 18.40 -10.93
C SER A 96 17.10 17.49 -11.73
N VAL A 97 16.78 17.31 -13.00
CA VAL A 97 17.66 16.72 -14.01
C VAL A 97 17.77 17.69 -15.20
N PRO A 98 18.77 17.58 -16.08
CA PRO A 98 18.95 18.52 -17.19
C PRO A 98 17.70 18.71 -18.07
N THR A 99 16.93 17.63 -18.27
CA THR A 99 15.67 17.58 -19.03
C THR A 99 14.45 18.01 -18.22
N TYR A 100 14.58 18.16 -16.90
CA TYR A 100 13.49 18.45 -15.97
C TYR A 100 14.00 19.34 -14.82
N ARG A 101 14.06 20.65 -15.10
CA ARG A 101 14.63 21.66 -14.20
C ARG A 101 13.56 22.30 -13.31
N GLY A 102 13.95 22.82 -12.16
CA GLY A 102 13.08 23.67 -11.32
C GLY A 102 12.60 23.03 -10.00
N GLY A 103 13.14 21.86 -9.62
CA GLY A 103 12.85 21.25 -8.32
C GLY A 103 11.47 20.59 -8.25
N ASN A 104 11.42 19.29 -8.51
CA ASN A 104 10.19 18.51 -8.60
C ASN A 104 10.22 17.23 -7.74
N ALA A 105 9.11 16.96 -7.05
CA ALA A 105 8.86 15.72 -6.33
C ALA A 105 8.68 14.49 -7.24
N ASN A 106 8.21 14.63 -8.50
CA ASN A 106 7.98 13.47 -9.39
C ASN A 106 9.24 12.64 -9.64
N LEU A 107 10.42 13.26 -9.59
CA LEU A 107 11.70 12.56 -9.80
C LEU A 107 12.05 11.58 -8.67
N ASN A 108 11.37 11.71 -7.52
CA ASN A 108 11.69 10.98 -6.29
C ASN A 108 10.49 10.28 -5.64
N THR A 109 9.32 10.26 -6.29
CA THR A 109 8.09 9.82 -5.63
C THR A 109 7.21 8.95 -6.49
N ILE A 110 6.56 7.99 -5.83
CA ILE A 110 5.50 7.17 -6.42
C ILE A 110 4.15 7.87 -6.18
N GLY A 111 3.40 8.09 -7.25
CA GLY A 111 2.05 8.64 -7.20
C GLY A 111 1.00 7.53 -7.16
N VAL A 112 0.08 7.59 -6.19
CA VAL A 112 -1.01 6.63 -6.01
C VAL A 112 -2.34 7.37 -6.00
N GLU A 113 -3.22 7.03 -6.94
CA GLU A 113 -4.54 7.64 -7.14
C GLU A 113 -5.64 6.76 -6.55
N MET A 114 -6.45 7.35 -5.67
CA MET A 114 -7.70 6.72 -5.22
C MET A 114 -8.83 7.09 -6.16
N CYS A 115 -9.38 6.10 -6.87
CA CYS A 115 -10.56 6.26 -7.69
C CYS A 115 -11.76 6.65 -6.84
N VAL A 116 -12.60 7.54 -7.36
CA VAL A 116 -13.81 8.03 -6.69
C VAL A 116 -15.06 7.41 -7.32
N GLU A 117 -16.06 7.16 -6.48
CA GLU A 117 -17.37 6.68 -6.88
C GLU A 117 -18.12 7.72 -7.72
N LYS A 118 -19.26 7.33 -8.31
CA LYS A 118 -20.09 8.24 -9.14
C LYS A 118 -20.59 9.47 -8.37
N ASP A 119 -20.71 9.38 -7.05
CA ASP A 119 -21.07 10.50 -6.18
C ASP A 119 -19.86 11.39 -5.78
N GLY A 120 -18.67 11.08 -6.29
CA GLY A 120 -17.43 11.79 -6.01
C GLY A 120 -16.77 11.42 -4.68
N THR A 121 -17.33 10.46 -3.92
CA THR A 121 -16.73 9.99 -2.67
C THR A 121 -15.68 8.92 -2.90
N ILE A 122 -14.77 8.72 -1.93
CA ILE A 122 -13.84 7.58 -1.95
C ILE A 122 -14.47 6.45 -1.16
N HIS A 123 -14.71 5.30 -1.80
CA HIS A 123 -15.26 4.14 -1.11
C HIS A 123 -14.29 3.61 -0.05
N LYS A 124 -14.82 3.09 1.08
CA LYS A 124 -14.01 2.55 2.18
C LYS A 124 -13.08 1.43 1.74
N ASP A 125 -13.51 0.61 0.78
CA ASP A 125 -12.71 -0.51 0.27
C ASP A 125 -11.57 -0.01 -0.63
N THR A 126 -11.76 1.11 -1.34
CA THR A 126 -10.69 1.81 -2.06
C THR A 126 -9.62 2.29 -1.09
N VAL A 127 -10.00 2.90 0.04
CA VAL A 127 -9.05 3.31 1.09
C VAL A 127 -8.32 2.10 1.66
N ALA A 128 -9.05 1.03 2.01
CA ALA A 128 -8.46 -0.19 2.58
C ALA A 128 -7.50 -0.91 1.62
N ARG A 129 -7.78 -0.89 0.31
CA ARG A 129 -6.88 -1.40 -0.72
C ARG A 129 -5.66 -0.50 -0.88
N THR A 130 -5.86 0.81 -0.89
CA THR A 130 -4.77 1.79 -0.95
C THR A 130 -3.82 1.63 0.24
N VAL A 131 -4.33 1.33 1.45
CA VAL A 131 -3.50 0.99 2.61
C VAL A 131 -2.58 -0.20 2.32
N LYS A 132 -3.09 -1.27 1.70
CA LYS A 132 -2.29 -2.46 1.35
C LYS A 132 -1.25 -2.14 0.29
N VAL A 133 -1.64 -1.42 -0.76
CA VAL A 133 -0.74 -1.00 -1.86
C VAL A 133 0.40 -0.14 -1.31
N VAL A 134 0.07 0.91 -0.56
CA VAL A 134 1.07 1.82 0.01
C VAL A 134 1.94 1.11 1.05
N ALA A 135 1.40 0.19 1.84
CA ALA A 135 2.20 -0.61 2.78
C ALA A 135 3.22 -1.49 2.06
N GLU A 136 2.86 -2.08 0.91
CA GLU A 136 3.79 -2.87 0.09
C GLU A 136 4.87 -1.98 -0.54
N LEU A 137 4.49 -0.80 -1.05
CA LEU A 137 5.46 0.18 -1.55
C LEU A 137 6.43 0.62 -0.44
N CYS A 138 5.93 0.89 0.77
CA CYS A 138 6.80 1.23 1.90
C CYS A 138 7.78 0.10 2.24
N LYS A 139 7.35 -1.17 2.21
CA LYS A 139 8.27 -2.31 2.39
C LYS A 139 9.32 -2.37 1.29
N ARG A 140 8.89 -2.30 0.03
CA ARG A 140 9.74 -2.42 -1.15
C ARG A 140 10.83 -1.35 -1.19
N PHE A 141 10.47 -0.11 -0.85
CA PHE A 141 11.36 1.04 -0.92
C PHE A 141 11.92 1.47 0.44
N LYS A 142 11.68 0.69 1.50
CA LYS A 142 12.15 0.95 2.88
C LYS A 142 11.76 2.34 3.39
N LEU A 143 10.52 2.75 3.13
CA LEU A 143 9.96 4.04 3.54
C LEU A 143 9.32 3.93 4.93
N ASP A 144 9.39 4.99 5.73
CA ASP A 144 8.63 5.13 6.98
C ASP A 144 7.22 5.65 6.68
N PRO A 145 6.15 4.86 6.91
CA PRO A 145 4.77 5.29 6.68
C PRO A 145 4.37 6.57 7.43
N SER A 146 5.07 6.89 8.51
CA SER A 146 4.81 8.08 9.33
C SER A 146 5.42 9.35 8.73
N ALA A 147 6.49 9.24 7.94
CA ALA A 147 7.29 10.37 7.46
C ALA A 147 7.33 10.51 5.93
N ASP A 148 7.13 9.41 5.19
CA ASP A 148 7.39 9.31 3.76
C ASP A 148 6.12 9.16 2.91
N ILE A 149 4.96 9.45 3.50
CA ILE A 149 3.66 9.49 2.81
C ILE A 149 3.13 10.91 2.89
N TYR A 150 2.82 11.49 1.72
CA TYR A 150 2.31 12.84 1.56
C TYR A 150 1.02 12.84 0.76
N ARG A 151 0.19 13.86 0.97
CA ARG A 151 -0.84 14.26 0.02
C ARG A 151 -0.20 15.13 -1.06
N HIS A 152 -0.80 15.22 -2.24
CA HIS A 152 -0.41 16.23 -3.23
C HIS A 152 -0.45 17.65 -2.62
N TYR A 153 -1.41 17.90 -1.74
CA TYR A 153 -1.48 19.14 -0.94
C TYR A 153 -0.19 19.47 -0.19
N ASP A 154 0.44 18.47 0.42
CA ASP A 154 1.68 18.69 1.18
C ASP A 154 2.87 19.01 0.26
N ILE A 155 2.81 18.52 -1.00
CA ILE A 155 3.85 18.77 -2.01
C ILE A 155 3.70 20.17 -2.63
N THR A 156 2.53 20.53 -3.13
CA THR A 156 2.36 21.75 -3.96
C THR A 156 1.32 22.74 -3.40
N GLY A 157 0.51 22.31 -2.43
CA GLY A 157 -0.64 23.05 -1.94
C GLY A 157 -1.93 22.86 -2.75
N LYS A 158 -1.95 21.98 -3.76
CA LYS A 158 -3.19 21.64 -4.48
C LYS A 158 -4.16 20.94 -3.54
N ASN A 159 -5.45 21.26 -3.63
CA ASN A 159 -6.50 20.62 -2.83
C ASN A 159 -6.74 19.15 -3.27
N CYS A 160 -5.77 18.27 -3.00
CA CYS A 160 -5.76 16.89 -3.43
C CYS A 160 -5.00 16.01 -2.40
N PRO A 161 -5.60 14.89 -1.95
CA PRO A 161 -7.00 14.51 -2.13
C PRO A 161 -7.89 15.40 -1.24
N ALA A 162 -8.89 16.07 -1.83
CA ALA A 162 -9.68 17.09 -1.12
C ALA A 162 -10.36 16.60 0.18
N PRO A 163 -10.86 15.36 0.31
CA PRO A 163 -11.47 14.87 1.54
C PRO A 163 -10.46 14.84 2.69
N TRP A 164 -9.21 14.53 2.40
CA TRP A 164 -8.14 14.50 3.41
C TRP A 164 -7.49 15.86 3.63
N VAL A 165 -7.67 16.82 2.71
CA VAL A 165 -7.36 18.23 3.00
C VAL A 165 -8.41 18.80 3.96
N ALA A 166 -9.70 18.51 3.72
CA ALA A 166 -10.80 18.92 4.60
C ALA A 166 -10.78 18.19 5.95
N ARG A 167 -10.35 16.93 5.97
CA ARG A 167 -10.26 16.06 7.16
C ARG A 167 -8.86 15.47 7.31
N PRO A 168 -7.88 16.26 7.78
CA PRO A 168 -6.50 15.80 7.94
C PRO A 168 -6.37 14.65 8.94
N ASP A 169 -7.30 14.50 9.88
CA ASP A 169 -7.36 13.38 10.80
C ASP A 169 -7.55 12.03 10.09
N LEU A 170 -8.28 12.00 8.97
CA LEU A 170 -8.44 10.79 8.16
C LEU A 170 -7.13 10.40 7.46
N PHE A 171 -6.31 11.39 7.06
CA PHE A 171 -4.99 11.13 6.49
C PHE A 171 -4.01 10.58 7.54
N GLU A 172 -4.02 11.14 8.74
CA GLU A 172 -3.21 10.63 9.84
C GLU A 172 -3.65 9.21 10.25
N GLN A 173 -4.95 8.92 10.22
CA GLN A 173 -5.44 7.56 10.41
C GLN A 173 -4.97 6.62 9.29
N PHE A 174 -5.06 7.04 8.03
CA PHE A 174 -4.54 6.28 6.90
C PHE A 174 -3.05 5.91 7.07
N LYS A 175 -2.20 6.86 7.47
CA LYS A 175 -0.77 6.60 7.72
C LYS A 175 -0.54 5.59 8.85
N LYS A 176 -1.34 5.64 9.92
CA LYS A 176 -1.31 4.63 10.99
C LYS A 176 -1.69 3.24 10.46
N ASP A 177 -2.73 3.16 9.64
CA ASP A 177 -3.18 1.90 9.06
C ASP A 177 -2.14 1.32 8.10
N VAL A 178 -1.48 2.15 7.29
CA VAL A 178 -0.33 1.74 6.47
C VAL A 178 0.80 1.23 7.34
N LYS A 179 1.14 1.91 8.44
CA LYS A 179 2.17 1.44 9.38
C LYS A 179 1.86 0.07 9.96
N VAL A 180 0.61 -0.15 10.37
CA VAL A 180 0.18 -1.47 10.86
C VAL A 180 0.30 -2.52 9.76
N ALA A 181 -0.15 -2.21 8.53
CA ALA A 181 -0.07 -3.14 7.39
C ALA A 181 1.36 -3.37 6.86
N SER A 182 2.27 -2.41 7.08
CA SER A 182 3.65 -2.50 6.62
C SER A 182 4.54 -3.29 7.58
N THR A 183 4.18 -3.33 8.87
CA THR A 183 4.90 -4.14 9.84
C THR A 183 4.69 -5.64 9.60
N PRO A 184 5.75 -6.46 9.70
CA PRO A 184 5.56 -7.90 9.73
C PRO A 184 4.67 -8.23 10.91
N LYS A 185 3.56 -8.93 10.65
CA LYS A 185 2.74 -9.47 11.73
C LYS A 185 3.66 -10.29 12.64
N PRO A 186 3.64 -10.07 13.98
CA PRO A 186 4.53 -10.79 14.87
C PRO A 186 4.38 -12.29 14.64
N THR A 187 5.43 -12.91 14.12
CA THR A 187 5.52 -14.36 14.01
C THR A 187 5.72 -14.88 15.42
N ILE A 188 4.63 -15.25 16.09
CA ILE A 188 4.73 -15.99 17.34
C ILE A 188 5.48 -17.27 17.01
N LYS A 189 6.73 -17.37 17.46
CA LYS A 189 7.52 -18.60 17.32
C LYS A 189 6.69 -19.73 17.91
N ALA A 190 6.40 -20.74 17.09
CA ALA A 190 5.65 -21.89 17.53
C ALA A 190 6.43 -22.56 18.67
N VAL A 191 5.82 -22.59 19.85
CA VAL A 191 6.36 -23.32 21.00
C VAL A 191 5.77 -24.71 20.97
N TYR A 192 6.61 -25.72 21.16
CA TYR A 192 6.19 -27.11 21.22
C TYR A 192 6.49 -27.71 22.59
N HIS A 193 5.62 -28.63 22.98
CA HIS A 193 5.75 -29.44 24.18
C HIS A 193 5.68 -30.92 23.80
N VAL A 194 6.62 -31.72 24.30
CA VAL A 194 6.58 -33.18 24.14
C VAL A 194 5.90 -33.75 25.37
N VAL A 195 4.73 -34.36 25.17
CA VAL A 195 3.88 -34.90 26.23
C VAL A 195 4.65 -35.97 27.01
N LYS A 196 4.60 -35.89 28.34
CA LYS A 196 5.15 -36.88 29.27
C LYS A 196 4.04 -37.76 29.83
N LYS A 197 4.44 -38.93 30.35
CA LYS A 197 3.50 -39.86 31.00
C LYS A 197 2.75 -39.15 32.14
N GLY A 198 1.42 -39.19 32.09
CA GLY A 198 0.53 -38.60 33.09
C GLY A 198 0.15 -37.13 32.85
N GLU A 199 0.66 -36.47 31.81
CA GLU A 199 0.22 -35.11 31.46
C GLU A 199 -1.13 -35.13 30.74
N THR A 200 -1.91 -34.07 30.97
CA THR A 200 -3.18 -33.80 30.30
C THR A 200 -3.09 -32.51 29.49
N VAL A 201 -3.97 -32.32 28.50
CA VAL A 201 -4.02 -31.06 27.74
C VAL A 201 -4.32 -29.86 28.66
N SER A 202 -5.12 -30.04 29.71
CA SER A 202 -5.40 -29.00 30.71
C SER A 202 -4.15 -28.59 31.50
N GLY A 203 -3.37 -29.56 31.99
CA GLY A 203 -2.12 -29.30 32.70
C GLY A 203 -1.08 -28.62 31.81
N ILE A 204 -0.97 -29.05 30.55
CA ILE A 204 -0.09 -28.42 29.56
C ILE A 204 -0.57 -26.99 29.24
N ALA A 205 -1.87 -26.76 29.08
CA ALA A 205 -2.41 -25.43 28.82
C ALA A 205 -2.06 -24.45 29.95
N LEU A 206 -2.23 -24.87 31.21
CA LEU A 206 -1.88 -24.09 32.39
C LEU A 206 -0.38 -23.75 32.41
N LYS A 207 0.48 -24.75 32.19
CA LYS A 207 1.95 -24.60 32.16
C LYS A 207 2.42 -23.54 31.17
N TYR A 208 1.79 -23.46 30.00
CA TYR A 208 2.18 -22.53 28.94
C TYR A 208 1.38 -21.23 28.93
N LYS A 209 0.47 -21.01 29.90
CA LYS A 209 -0.44 -19.86 29.96
C LYS A 209 -1.23 -19.71 28.65
N THR A 210 -1.79 -20.83 28.18
CA THR A 210 -2.63 -20.92 26.97
C THR A 210 -3.94 -21.63 27.31
N THR A 211 -4.81 -21.86 26.34
CA THR A 211 -6.10 -22.55 26.57
C THR A 211 -6.12 -23.93 25.93
N ILE A 212 -6.91 -24.83 26.51
CA ILE A 212 -7.18 -26.17 25.95
C ILE A 212 -7.67 -26.03 24.50
N GLN A 213 -8.61 -25.09 24.26
CA GLN A 213 -9.15 -24.84 22.93
C GLN A 213 -8.07 -24.37 21.93
N ARG A 214 -7.13 -23.52 22.38
CA ARG A 214 -6.01 -23.09 21.54
C ARG A 214 -5.09 -24.26 21.19
N ILE A 215 -4.73 -25.12 22.16
CA ILE A 215 -3.93 -26.33 21.89
C ILE A 215 -4.68 -27.27 20.95
N LYS A 216 -5.99 -27.48 21.16
CA LYS A 216 -6.84 -28.32 20.31
C LYS A 216 -6.81 -27.85 18.86
N VAL A 217 -7.05 -26.55 18.62
CA VAL A 217 -7.05 -25.95 17.28
C VAL A 217 -5.66 -26.01 16.64
N LEU A 218 -4.61 -25.63 17.36
CA LEU A 218 -3.24 -25.59 16.84
C LEU A 218 -2.73 -26.98 16.39
N ASN A 219 -3.24 -28.05 17.00
CA ASN A 219 -2.81 -29.43 16.73
C ASN A 219 -3.88 -30.29 16.06
N LYS A 220 -5.05 -29.69 15.71
CA LYS A 220 -6.19 -30.41 15.13
C LYS A 220 -6.62 -31.64 15.96
N LEU A 221 -6.56 -31.54 17.28
CA LEU A 221 -6.95 -32.65 18.16
C LEU A 221 -8.47 -32.88 18.08
N LYS A 222 -8.88 -34.10 17.75
CA LYS A 222 -10.30 -34.47 17.73
C LYS A 222 -10.84 -34.62 19.15
N ASN A 223 -10.09 -35.32 20.00
CA ASN A 223 -10.36 -35.50 21.42
C ASN A 223 -9.19 -34.89 22.23
N ILE A 224 -9.51 -34.04 23.20
CA ILE A 224 -8.52 -33.39 24.08
C ILE A 224 -8.03 -34.32 25.19
N ASP A 225 -8.80 -35.36 25.52
CA ASP A 225 -8.46 -36.32 26.57
C ASP A 225 -7.60 -37.46 26.05
N LEU A 226 -7.37 -37.52 24.73
CA LEU A 226 -6.57 -38.55 24.07
C LEU A 226 -5.26 -37.95 23.53
N ILE A 227 -4.26 -37.89 24.40
CA ILE A 227 -2.88 -37.54 24.06
C ILE A 227 -1.92 -38.64 24.54
N TYR A 228 -0.78 -38.79 23.87
CA TYR A 228 0.17 -39.86 24.14
C TYR A 228 1.53 -39.33 24.59
N PRO A 229 2.22 -39.99 25.52
CA PRO A 229 3.62 -39.68 25.82
C PRO A 229 4.47 -39.71 24.54
N GLY A 230 5.36 -38.72 24.38
CA GLY A 230 6.15 -38.51 23.17
C GLY A 230 5.47 -37.67 22.09
N GLN A 231 4.16 -37.42 22.18
CA GLN A 231 3.44 -36.59 21.21
C GLN A 231 3.92 -35.13 21.30
N LYS A 232 4.29 -34.54 20.16
CA LYS A 232 4.70 -33.14 20.08
C LYS A 232 3.48 -32.25 19.83
N LEU A 233 3.08 -31.46 20.82
CA LEU A 233 1.98 -30.51 20.76
C LEU A 233 2.48 -29.08 20.58
N ARG A 234 1.92 -28.35 19.62
CA ARG A 234 2.07 -26.90 19.49
C ARG A 234 1.23 -26.19 20.56
N VAL A 235 1.89 -25.42 21.42
CA VAL A 235 1.24 -24.76 22.56
C VAL A 235 1.11 -23.24 22.42
N LYS A 236 1.82 -22.61 21.46
CA LYS A 236 1.70 -21.18 21.13
C LYS A 236 1.66 -20.89 19.63
#